data_AF-A0A0R2K0L1-F1
#
_entry.id   AF-A0A0R2K0L1-F1
#
_cell.length_a   1.000
_cell.length_b   1.000
_cell.length_c   1.000
_cell.angle_alpha   90.00
_cell.angle_beta   90.00
_cell.angle_gamma   90.00
#
_symmetry.space_group_name_H-M   'P 1'
#
loop_
_entity.id
_entity.type
_entity.pdbx_description
1 polymer ?
#
loop_
_entity_poly.entity_id
_entity_poly.type
_entity_poly.pdbx_seq_one_letter_code
_entity_poly.pdbx_strand_id
1 'polypeptide(L)'
;MAKDLNLTDSSPTSVKTGDTSTTFLMQLTVDGNSYDVSQATALSIVIADSNNKTIDSINVTPSTVDTPEDGVIPVPFNADIMGKLTAGSYNVEAHVTDANGVNIFPSQGFMSIVINESLGG
;
A
#
# COMPACT_ATOMS: atom_id res chain seq x y z
N MET A 1 -8.05 -19.37 -1.10
CA MET A 1 -7.15 -18.59 -1.97
C MET A 1 -6.38 -17.66 -1.06
N ALA A 2 -5.07 -17.85 -1.00
CA ALA A 2 -4.17 -16.94 -0.30
C ALA A 2 -4.09 -15.64 -1.09
N LYS A 3 -4.25 -14.52 -0.40
CA LYS A 3 -4.05 -13.18 -0.96
C LYS A 3 -2.82 -12.58 -0.31
N ASP A 4 -1.89 -12.09 -1.12
CA ASP A 4 -0.65 -11.50 -0.63
C ASP A 4 -0.50 -10.07 -1.15
N LEU A 5 0.13 -9.23 -0.32
CA LEU A 5 0.53 -7.86 -0.63
C LEU A 5 2.04 -7.77 -0.43
N ASN A 6 2.78 -7.39 -1.48
CA ASN A 6 4.23 -7.28 -1.44
C ASN A 6 4.70 -6.00 -2.11
N LEU A 7 5.91 -5.54 -1.80
CA LEU A 7 6.59 -4.55 -2.62
C LEU A 7 7.16 -5.22 -3.88
N THR A 8 7.12 -4.53 -5.02
CA THR A 8 7.84 -5.00 -6.21
C THR A 8 9.36 -4.82 -6.01
N ASP A 9 10.16 -5.53 -6.81
CA ASP A 9 11.62 -5.39 -6.81
C ASP A 9 12.10 -3.97 -7.21
N SER A 10 11.26 -3.23 -7.94
CA SER A 10 11.50 -1.84 -8.34
C SER A 10 10.99 -0.81 -7.34
N SER A 11 10.26 -1.23 -6.30
CA SER A 11 9.78 -0.33 -5.26
C SER A 11 10.90 0.09 -4.32
N PRO A 12 10.89 1.34 -3.83
CA PRO A 12 11.59 1.68 -2.60
C PRO A 12 11.19 0.71 -1.48
N THR A 13 12.11 0.39 -0.58
CA THR A 13 11.87 -0.47 0.59
C THR A 13 11.69 0.33 1.89
N SER A 14 11.99 1.63 1.87
CA SER A 14 11.81 2.54 2.99
C SER A 14 11.71 3.99 2.51
N VAL A 15 11.18 4.86 3.36
CA VAL A 15 11.08 6.31 3.16
C VAL A 15 11.56 7.02 4.42
N LYS A 16 11.98 8.28 4.34
CA LYS A 16 12.39 9.08 5.50
C LYS A 16 11.28 10.03 5.95
N THR A 17 11.25 10.37 7.23
CA THR A 17 10.38 11.43 7.75
C THR A 17 10.55 12.72 6.93
N GLY A 18 9.44 13.29 6.49
CA GLY A 18 9.41 14.50 5.65
C GLY A 18 9.64 14.30 4.15
N ASP A 19 9.99 13.10 3.66
CA ASP A 19 9.99 12.82 2.22
C ASP A 19 8.57 12.59 1.71
N THR A 20 8.08 13.52 0.90
CA THR A 20 6.72 13.52 0.34
C THR A 20 6.66 13.12 -1.13
N SER A 21 7.77 12.61 -1.67
CA SER A 21 7.95 12.28 -3.10
C SER A 21 8.03 10.78 -3.37
N THR A 22 8.27 9.97 -2.34
CA THR A 22 8.35 8.51 -2.48
C THR A 22 7.00 7.92 -2.86
N THR A 23 7.03 7.05 -3.88
CA THR A 23 5.89 6.19 -4.26
C THR A 23 6.31 4.75 -4.09
N PHE A 24 5.60 4.00 -3.25
CA PHE A 24 5.77 2.55 -3.16
C PHE A 24 5.00 1.87 -4.28
N LEU A 25 5.59 0.83 -4.87
CA LEU A 25 4.92 -0.01 -5.86
C LEU A 25 4.52 -1.30 -5.17
N MET A 26 3.22 -1.45 -4.88
CA MET A 26 2.71 -2.61 -4.16
C MET A 26 2.03 -3.57 -5.14
N GLN A 27 2.34 -4.85 -5.04
CA GLN A 27 1.81 -5.92 -5.88
C GLN A 27 0.78 -6.74 -5.11
N LEU A 28 -0.40 -6.88 -5.70
CA LEU A 28 -1.48 -7.74 -5.23
C LEU A 28 -1.40 -9.10 -5.93
N THR A 29 -1.45 -10.20 -5.18
CA THR A 29 -1.51 -11.54 -5.78
C THR A 29 -2.55 -12.43 -5.11
N VAL A 30 -3.07 -13.40 -5.88
CA VAL A 30 -3.95 -14.47 -5.40
C VAL A 30 -3.33 -15.81 -5.79
N ASP A 31 -3.03 -16.63 -4.78
CA ASP A 31 -2.33 -17.91 -4.92
C ASP A 31 -1.05 -17.77 -5.79
N GLY A 32 -0.31 -16.67 -5.59
CA GLY A 32 0.95 -16.35 -6.29
C GLY A 32 0.81 -15.74 -7.68
N ASN A 33 -0.41 -15.56 -8.21
CA ASN A 33 -0.66 -14.93 -9.51
C ASN A 33 -1.08 -13.48 -9.34
N SER A 34 -0.69 -12.59 -10.25
CA SER A 34 -1.13 -11.18 -10.25
C SER A 34 -2.65 -11.07 -10.16
N TYR A 35 -3.11 -10.17 -9.30
CA TYR A 35 -4.53 -9.84 -9.16
C TYR A 35 -4.89 -8.65 -10.06
N ASP A 36 -5.70 -8.90 -11.09
CA ASP A 36 -6.19 -7.86 -11.99
C ASP A 36 -7.10 -6.87 -11.25
N VAL A 37 -6.73 -5.59 -11.26
CA VAL A 37 -7.50 -4.49 -10.65
C VAL A 37 -8.30 -3.66 -11.67
N SER A 38 -8.40 -4.11 -12.93
CA SER A 38 -9.09 -3.39 -14.01
C SER A 38 -10.58 -3.16 -13.72
N GLN A 39 -11.19 -4.05 -12.92
CA GLN A 39 -12.59 -3.97 -12.50
C GLN A 39 -12.78 -3.36 -11.10
N ALA A 40 -11.72 -2.84 -10.49
CA ALA A 40 -11.81 -2.19 -9.19
C ALA A 40 -12.56 -0.86 -9.30
N THR A 41 -13.55 -0.67 -8.43
CA THR A 41 -14.32 0.56 -8.27
C THR A 41 -13.74 1.47 -7.19
N ALA A 42 -13.04 0.89 -6.22
CA ALA A 42 -12.28 1.62 -5.21
C ALA A 42 -11.03 0.84 -4.80
N LEU A 43 -9.97 1.56 -4.50
CA LEU A 43 -8.71 1.01 -4.03
C LEU A 43 -8.18 1.91 -2.92
N SER A 44 -7.90 1.34 -1.76
CA SER A 44 -7.29 2.06 -0.66
C SER A 44 -6.19 1.24 0.01
N ILE A 45 -5.20 1.95 0.52
CA ILE A 45 -4.11 1.40 1.31
C ILE A 45 -4.27 1.88 2.73
N VAL A 46 -4.63 0.98 3.62
CA VAL A 46 -4.79 1.24 5.05
C VAL A 46 -3.42 1.17 5.70
N ILE A 47 -3.07 2.20 6.48
CA ILE A 47 -1.83 2.27 7.23
C ILE A 47 -2.17 2.25 8.71
N ALA A 48 -1.59 1.31 9.44
CA ALA A 48 -1.79 1.12 10.87
C ALA A 48 -0.46 1.15 11.63
N ASP A 49 -0.53 1.52 12.90
CA ASP A 49 0.62 1.43 13.80
C ASP A 49 0.96 -0.04 14.17
N SER A 50 2.04 -0.21 14.92
CA SER A 50 2.49 -1.53 15.41
C SER A 50 1.48 -2.26 16.32
N ASN A 51 0.47 -1.56 16.85
CA ASN A 51 -0.64 -2.15 17.62
C ASN A 51 -1.87 -2.44 16.75
N ASN A 52 -1.74 -2.35 15.42
CA ASN A 52 -2.80 -2.50 14.43
C ASN A 52 -3.92 -1.45 14.53
N LYS A 53 -3.64 -0.28 15.13
CA LYS A 53 -4.58 0.84 15.10
C LYS A 53 -4.40 1.61 13.80
N THR A 54 -5.46 1.72 13.01
CA THR A 54 -5.47 2.52 11.79
C THR A 54 -5.12 3.98 12.09
N ILE A 55 -4.14 4.50 11.36
CA ILE A 55 -3.72 5.90 11.38
C ILE A 55 -4.46 6.65 10.28
N ASP A 56 -4.43 6.11 9.07
CA ASP A 56 -5.04 6.72 7.91
C ASP A 56 -5.18 5.72 6.74
N SER A 57 -5.70 6.19 5.61
CA SER A 57 -5.71 5.43 4.36
C SER A 57 -5.38 6.30 3.15
N ILE A 58 -4.62 5.75 2.20
CA ILE A 58 -4.30 6.38 0.92
C ILE A 58 -5.25 5.81 -0.13
N ASN A 59 -6.08 6.66 -0.74
CA ASN A 59 -6.93 6.24 -1.85
C ASN A 59 -6.12 6.26 -3.15
N VAL A 60 -6.17 5.16 -3.90
CA VAL A 60 -5.60 5.05 -5.24
C VAL A 60 -6.75 4.98 -6.23
N THR A 61 -6.77 5.90 -7.19
CA THR A 61 -7.80 5.89 -8.24
C THR A 61 -7.52 4.73 -9.19
N PRO A 62 -8.42 3.74 -9.35
CA PRO A 62 -8.14 2.58 -10.19
C PRO A 62 -7.76 2.93 -11.64
N SER A 63 -8.38 3.98 -12.20
CA SER A 63 -8.11 4.43 -13.57
C SER A 63 -6.73 5.06 -13.78
N THR A 64 -5.93 5.27 -12.73
CA THR A 64 -4.56 5.81 -12.82
C THR A 64 -3.50 4.72 -12.69
N VAL A 65 -3.89 3.45 -12.64
CA VAL A 65 -2.97 2.31 -12.67
C VAL A 65 -2.66 1.99 -14.13
N ASP A 66 -1.38 2.08 -14.54
CA ASP A 66 -0.98 1.96 -15.94
C ASP A 66 -1.21 0.56 -16.54
N THR A 67 -0.88 -0.49 -15.78
CA THR A 67 -1.09 -1.90 -16.16
C THR A 67 -1.91 -2.63 -15.08
N PRO A 68 -3.23 -2.40 -15.02
CA PRO A 68 -4.07 -2.92 -13.94
C PRO A 68 -4.12 -4.45 -13.89
N GLU A 69 -3.88 -5.14 -15.01
CA GLU A 69 -3.81 -6.60 -15.07
C GLU A 69 -2.60 -7.17 -14.33
N ASP A 70 -1.53 -6.38 -14.19
CA ASP A 70 -0.34 -6.77 -13.44
C ASP A 70 -0.60 -6.72 -11.94
N GLY A 71 -1.62 -6.00 -11.46
CA GLY A 71 -1.95 -5.86 -10.04
C GLY A 71 -0.97 -5.01 -9.23
N VAL A 72 -0.14 -4.21 -9.91
CA VAL A 72 0.80 -3.26 -9.29
C VAL A 72 0.10 -1.93 -9.08
N ILE A 73 -0.02 -1.50 -7.83
CA ILE A 73 -0.62 -0.22 -7.45
C ILE A 73 0.47 0.76 -7.00
N PRO A 74 0.55 1.96 -7.61
CA PRO A 74 1.43 3.02 -7.13
C PRO A 74 0.80 3.73 -5.93
N VAL A 75 1.52 3.77 -4.81
CA VAL A 75 1.05 4.30 -3.54
C VAL A 75 1.94 5.48 -3.12
N PRO A 76 1.52 6.73 -3.41
CA PRO A 76 2.31 7.91 -3.11
C PRO A 76 2.25 8.25 -1.62
N PHE A 77 3.42 8.33 -0.97
CA PHE A 77 3.56 8.82 0.39
C PHE A 77 3.73 10.33 0.36
N ASN A 78 2.61 11.03 0.19
CA ASN A 78 2.54 12.48 0.05
C ASN A 78 2.58 13.21 1.41
N ALA A 79 2.46 14.54 1.38
CA ALA A 79 2.49 15.37 2.58
C ALA A 79 1.40 15.05 3.61
N ASP A 80 0.21 14.62 3.17
CA ASP A 80 -0.93 14.36 4.05
C ASP A 80 -0.67 13.16 4.95
N ILE A 81 -0.19 12.06 4.36
CA ILE A 81 0.15 10.86 5.12
C ILE A 81 1.46 11.06 5.89
N MET A 82 2.49 11.63 5.27
CA MET A 82 3.79 11.82 5.92
C MET A 82 3.75 12.80 7.09
N GLY A 83 2.79 13.72 7.13
CA GLY A 83 2.54 14.58 8.29
C GLY A 83 1.94 13.85 9.51
N LYS A 84 1.47 12.61 9.33
CA LYS A 84 0.87 11.77 10.40
C LYS A 84 1.80 10.66 10.87
N LEU A 85 2.85 10.36 10.11
CA LEU A 85 3.79 9.28 10.41
C LEU A 85 5.05 9.82 11.08
N THR A 86 5.50 9.12 12.11
CA THR A 86 6.83 9.29 12.72
C THR A 86 7.77 8.21 12.20
N ALA A 87 9.05 8.24 12.59
CA ALA A 87 9.90 7.10 12.32
C ALA A 87 9.38 5.86 13.07
N GLY A 88 9.42 4.70 12.40
CA GLY A 88 8.89 3.46 12.92
C GLY A 88 8.45 2.48 11.82
N SER A 89 7.94 1.34 12.27
CA SER A 89 7.33 0.33 11.40
C SER A 89 5.81 0.48 11.39
N TYR A 90 5.22 0.37 10.20
CA TYR A 90 3.78 0.49 10.00
C TYR A 90 3.26 -0.71 9.24
N ASN A 91 2.08 -1.19 9.66
CA ASN A 91 1.38 -2.29 9.03
C ASN A 91 0.49 -1.76 7.92
N VAL A 92 0.41 -2.51 6.83
CA VAL A 92 -0.24 -2.10 5.60
C VAL A 92 -1.17 -3.20 5.10
N GLU A 93 -2.37 -2.79 4.72
CA GLU A 93 -3.33 -3.59 3.97
C GLU A 93 -3.80 -2.84 2.73
N ALA A 94 -4.05 -3.56 1.64
CA ALA A 94 -4.72 -3.04 0.45
C ALA A 94 -6.16 -3.57 0.43
N HIS A 95 -7.11 -2.66 0.27
CA HIS A 95 -8.54 -2.95 0.18
C HIS A 95 -9.00 -2.60 -1.23
N VAL A 96 -9.40 -3.61 -1.98
CA VAL A 96 -9.87 -3.48 -3.37
C VAL A 96 -11.36 -3.79 -3.41
N THR A 97 -12.18 -2.84 -3.83
CA THR A 97 -13.63 -3.05 -3.98
C THR A 97 -13.97 -3.23 -5.44
N ASP A 98 -14.61 -4.35 -5.77
CA ASP A 98 -15.13 -4.65 -7.11
C ASP A 98 -16.60 -5.13 -7.03
N ALA A 99 -17.15 -5.60 -8.15
CA ALA A 99 -18.54 -6.08 -8.22
C ALA A 99 -18.84 -7.26 -7.29
N ASN A 100 -17.83 -8.01 -6.84
CA ASN A 100 -17.97 -9.15 -5.92
C ASN A 100 -17.80 -8.75 -4.45
N GLY A 101 -17.44 -7.49 -4.17
CA GLY A 101 -17.28 -6.96 -2.81
C GLY A 101 -15.87 -6.45 -2.53
N VAL A 102 -15.49 -6.44 -1.24
CA VAL A 102 -14.19 -5.96 -0.78
C VAL A 102 -13.21 -7.13 -0.64
N ASN A 103 -12.09 -7.04 -1.35
CA ASN A 103 -10.95 -7.93 -1.28
C ASN A 103 -9.84 -7.27 -0.46
N ILE A 104 -9.39 -7.94 0.60
CA ILE A 104 -8.34 -7.45 1.51
C ILE A 104 -7.05 -8.24 1.26
N PHE A 105 -5.93 -7.52 1.13
CA PHE A 105 -4.59 -8.06 0.91
C PHE A 105 -3.62 -7.50 1.97
N PRO A 106 -2.79 -8.34 2.61
CA PRO A 106 -2.84 -9.79 2.53
C PRO A 106 -4.10 -10.33 3.26
N SER A 107 -4.54 -11.53 2.90
CA SER A 107 -5.67 -12.19 3.58
C SER A 107 -5.31 -12.77 4.95
N GLN A 108 -4.02 -12.83 5.27
CA GLN A 108 -3.46 -13.34 6.52
C GLN A 108 -2.29 -12.44 6.93
N GLY A 109 -2.24 -12.03 8.20
CA GLY A 109 -1.19 -11.14 8.68
C GLY A 109 -1.28 -9.74 8.06
N PHE A 110 -0.12 -9.11 7.86
CA PHE A 110 0.01 -7.77 7.25
C PHE A 110 1.38 -7.64 6.58
N MET A 111 1.48 -6.75 5.59
CA MET A 111 2.77 -6.27 5.10
C MET A 111 3.25 -5.16 6.04
N SER A 112 4.57 -5.03 6.24
CA SER A 112 5.13 -3.91 7.01
C SER A 112 6.04 -3.05 6.14
N ILE A 113 5.97 -1.74 6.34
CA ILE A 113 6.90 -0.75 5.77
C ILE A 113 7.63 -0.01 6.89
N VAL A 114 8.79 0.58 6.57
CA VAL A 114 9.61 1.33 7.52
C VAL A 114 9.73 2.79 7.10
N ILE A 115 9.39 3.68 8.04
CA ILE A 115 9.69 5.11 7.98
C ILE A 115 10.94 5.35 8.82
N ASN A 116 11.99 5.88 8.21
CA ASN A 116 13.26 6.17 8.86
C ASN A 116 13.34 7.62 9.34
N GLU A 117 14.16 7.87 10.35
CA GLU A 117 14.51 9.24 10.72
C GLU A 117 15.24 9.96 9.58
N SER A 118 14.94 11.23 9.42
CA SER A 118 15.74 12.14 8.62
C SER A 118 16.96 12.60 9.43
N LEU A 119 18.15 12.52 8.83
CA LEU A 119 19.40 12.97 9.47
C LEU A 119 19.62 14.49 9.39
N GLY A 120 18.72 15.22 8.74
CA GLY A 120 18.87 16.66 8.47
C GLY A 120 17.87 17.56 9.20
N GLY A 121 17.32 17.10 10.33
CA GLY A 121 16.43 17.88 11.20
C GLY A 121 17.14 19.03 11.91
#